data_AF-A0A835LP08-F1
#
_entry.id   AF-A0A835LP08-F1
#
_cell.length_a   1.000
_cell.length_b   1.000
_cell.length_c   1.000
_cell.angle_alpha   90.00
_cell.angle_beta   90.00
_cell.angle_gamma   90.00
#
_symmetry.space_group_name_H-M   'P 1'
#
loop_
_entity.id
_entity.type
_entity.pdbx_description
1 polymer ?
#
loop_
_entity_poly.entity_id
_entity_poly.type
_entity_poly.pdbx_seq_one_letter_code
_entity_poly.pdbx_strand_id
1 'polypeptide(L)'
;KSDGMKKSMEGLLYGARVDVVFAGHVHAYERFARVYSDKADSCGPVHITIGDGGNREGLASKYIDPKPEISLFREASFEHGRFKVVNTSHALWE
;
A
#
# COMPACT_ATOMS: atom_id res chain seq x y z
N LYS A 1 10.55 -7.61 10.83
CA LYS A 1 9.40 -6.69 11.00
C LYS A 1 9.47 -5.62 9.92
N SER A 2 8.33 -5.20 9.36
CA SER A 2 8.23 -4.21 8.28
C SER A 2 8.98 -2.91 8.57
N ASP A 3 8.98 -2.47 9.83
CA ASP A 3 9.63 -1.21 10.24
C ASP A 3 11.15 -1.18 9.95
N GLY A 4 11.82 -2.32 10.11
CA GLY A 4 13.26 -2.43 9.81
C GLY A 4 13.53 -2.32 8.31
N MET A 5 12.72 -2.99 7.49
CA MET A 5 12.83 -2.90 6.02
C MET A 5 12.53 -1.49 5.53
N LYS A 6 11.47 -0.87 6.04
CA LYS A 6 11.12 0.53 5.72
C LYS A 6 12.31 1.45 6.03
N LYS A 7 12.86 1.39 7.25
CA LYS A 7 14.02 2.23 7.64
C LYS A 7 15.23 2.06 6.73
N SER A 8 15.48 0.84 6.24
CA SER A 8 16.64 0.56 5.36
C SER A 8 16.40 0.91 3.89
N MET A 9 15.16 0.79 3.39
CA MET A 9 14.87 0.83 1.95
C MET A 9 14.06 2.05 1.49
N GLU A 10 13.27 2.67 2.37
CA GLU A 10 12.34 3.75 2.00
C GLU A 10 13.05 4.92 1.32
N GLY A 11 14.21 5.34 1.85
CA GLY A 11 15.01 6.41 1.24
C GLY A 11 15.55 6.05 -0.16
N LEU A 12 15.95 4.79 -0.38
CA LEU A 12 16.41 4.31 -1.68
C LEU A 12 15.28 4.31 -2.71
N LEU A 13 14.11 3.79 -2.33
CA LEU A 13 12.94 3.71 -3.20
C LEU A 13 12.38 5.09 -3.53
N TYR A 14 12.37 6.00 -2.55
CA TYR A 14 12.01 7.40 -2.76
C TYR A 14 12.99 8.10 -3.72
N GLY A 15 14.30 7.92 -3.51
CA GLY A 15 15.34 8.48 -4.39
C GLY A 15 15.27 7.95 -5.82
N ALA A 16 14.86 6.69 -6.00
CA ALA A 16 14.63 6.06 -7.30
C ALA A 16 13.29 6.45 -7.95
N ARG A 17 12.47 7.28 -7.30
CA ARG A 17 11.14 7.72 -7.80
C ARG A 17 10.19 6.55 -8.08
N VAL A 18 10.15 5.57 -7.19
CA VAL A 18 9.15 4.48 -7.27
C VAL A 18 7.74 5.07 -7.23
N ASP A 19 6.89 4.70 -8.20
CA ASP A 19 5.52 5.21 -8.28
C ASP A 19 4.55 4.48 -7.35
N VAL A 20 4.71 3.15 -7.22
CA VAL A 20 3.77 2.27 -6.52
C VAL A 20 4.52 1.11 -5.86
N VAL A 21 4.08 0.71 -4.66
CA VAL A 21 4.57 -0.46 -3.93
C VAL A 21 3.38 -1.37 -3.61
N PHE A 22 3.43 -2.60 -4.09
CA PHE A 22 2.46 -3.65 -3.75
C PHE A 22 3.03 -4.57 -2.67
N ALA A 23 2.23 -4.86 -1.64
CA ALA A 23 2.62 -5.77 -0.56
C ALA A 23 1.45 -6.69 -0.16
N GLY A 24 1.77 -7.87 0.38
CA GLY A 24 0.80 -8.79 0.97
C GLY A 24 0.91 -8.84 2.50
N HIS A 25 0.90 -10.06 3.05
CA HIS A 25 1.05 -10.37 4.48
C HIS A 25 -0.16 -10.02 5.36
N VAL A 26 -0.68 -8.79 5.32
CA VAL A 26 -1.92 -8.44 6.04
C VAL A 26 -3.11 -8.89 5.18
N HIS A 27 -3.98 -9.72 5.74
CA HIS A 27 -5.13 -10.30 5.03
C HIS A 27 -6.31 -9.33 4.93
N ALA A 28 -6.06 -8.16 4.36
CA ALA A 28 -7.02 -7.12 4.05
C ALA A 28 -6.46 -6.25 2.92
N TYR A 29 -7.34 -5.50 2.28
CA TYR A 29 -6.95 -4.47 1.33
C TYR A 29 -6.74 -3.13 2.05
N GLU A 30 -5.66 -2.42 1.73
CA GLU A 30 -5.46 -1.03 2.18
C GLU A 30 -4.65 -0.24 1.15
N ARG A 31 -5.16 0.95 0.77
CA ARG A 31 -4.48 1.89 -0.11
C ARG A 31 -4.19 3.18 0.63
N PHE A 32 -2.91 3.52 0.64
CA PHE A 32 -2.41 4.76 1.23
C PHE A 32 -2.41 5.91 0.22
N ALA A 33 -2.29 7.13 0.71
CA ALA A 33 -1.87 8.26 -0.09
C ALA A 33 -0.42 8.03 -0.59
N ARG A 34 0.08 8.96 -1.42
CA ARG A 34 1.52 9.02 -1.66
C ARG A 34 2.20 9.42 -0.35
N VAL A 35 3.14 8.59 0.13
CA VAL A 35 3.72 8.72 1.47
C VAL A 35 5.23 8.60 1.42
N TYR A 36 5.89 9.38 2.27
CA TYR A 36 7.30 9.22 2.61
C TYR A 36 7.52 9.60 4.07
N SER A 37 8.23 8.76 4.82
CA SER A 37 8.55 9.00 6.24
C SER A 37 7.31 9.30 7.09
N ASP A 38 6.26 8.47 6.93
CA ASP A 38 4.97 8.54 7.63
C ASP A 38 4.14 9.81 7.37
N LYS A 39 4.46 10.56 6.32
CA LYS A 39 3.74 11.79 5.95
C LYS A 39 3.29 11.72 4.50
N ALA A 40 2.15 12.37 4.22
CA ALA A 40 1.71 12.57 2.84
C ALA A 40 2.74 13.42 2.08
N ASP A 41 3.19 12.91 0.93
CA ASP A 41 4.19 13.55 0.07
C ASP A 41 3.80 13.27 -1.37
N SER A 42 3.61 14.32 -2.18
CA SER A 42 3.20 14.18 -3.59
C SER A 42 4.22 13.46 -4.48
N CYS A 43 5.47 13.36 -4.04
CA CYS A 43 6.56 12.65 -4.71
C CYS A 43 6.79 11.24 -4.16
N GLY A 44 6.10 10.86 -3.07
CA GLY A 44 6.20 9.52 -2.51
C GLY A 44 5.51 8.46 -3.38
N PRO A 45 5.89 7.18 -3.23
CA PRO A 45 5.14 6.07 -3.81
C PRO A 45 3.75 5.95 -3.18
N VAL A 46 2.80 5.43 -3.95
CA VAL A 46 1.54 4.92 -3.41
C VAL A 46 1.78 3.51 -2.87
N HIS A 47 1.45 3.27 -1.59
CA HIS A 47 1.50 1.94 -1.01
C HIS A 47 0.13 1.26 -1.08
N ILE A 48 0.10 0.02 -1.55
CA ILE A 48 -1.11 -0.77 -1.69
C ILE A 48 -0.87 -2.17 -1.10
N THR A 49 -1.65 -2.51 -0.08
CA THR A 49 -1.68 -3.83 0.54
C THR A 49 -2.80 -4.65 -0.11
N ILE A 50 -2.46 -5.83 -0.62
CA ILE A 50 -3.34 -6.79 -1.32
C ILE A 50 -3.08 -8.22 -0.80
N GLY A 51 -3.05 -8.38 0.52
CA GLY A 51 -2.77 -9.69 1.16
C GLY A 51 -4.01 -10.56 1.36
N ASP A 52 -5.13 -10.15 0.81
CA ASP A 52 -6.48 -10.67 0.99
C ASP A 52 -6.89 -11.74 -0.05
N GLY A 53 -5.94 -12.53 -0.52
CA GLY A 53 -6.20 -13.55 -1.54
C GLY A 53 -6.99 -14.80 -1.10
N GLY A 54 -7.51 -14.87 0.13
CA GLY A 54 -8.41 -15.96 0.55
C GLY A 54 -7.76 -17.20 1.18
N ASN A 55 -6.60 -17.08 1.82
CA ASN A 55 -6.00 -18.22 2.52
C ASN A 55 -6.78 -18.60 3.81
N ARG A 56 -6.53 -19.80 4.33
CA ARG A 56 -7.26 -20.41 5.46
C ARG A 56 -7.19 -19.64 6.79
N GLU A 57 -6.26 -18.70 6.95
CA GLU A 57 -6.10 -17.93 8.19
C GLU A 57 -7.20 -16.87 8.34
N GLY A 58 -7.91 -16.54 7.24
CA GLY A 58 -9.03 -15.59 7.26
C GLY A 58 -8.60 -14.13 7.19
N LEU A 59 -9.58 -13.23 7.32
CA LEU A 59 -9.41 -11.78 7.15
C LEU A 59 -8.87 -11.07 8.39
N ALA A 60 -8.05 -10.03 8.17
CA ALA A 60 -7.60 -9.11 9.20
C ALA A 60 -8.59 -7.94 9.34
N SER A 61 -9.57 -8.06 10.24
CA SER A 61 -10.65 -7.06 10.41
C SER A 61 -10.38 -5.96 11.45
N LYS A 62 -9.25 -6.03 12.17
CA LYS A 62 -8.87 -5.04 13.18
C LYS A 62 -7.95 -4.00 12.58
N TYR A 63 -8.36 -2.73 12.67
CA TYR A 63 -7.61 -1.59 12.18
C TYR A 63 -7.18 -0.67 13.31
N ILE A 64 -6.16 0.15 13.05
CA ILE A 64 -5.82 1.29 13.90
C ILE A 64 -6.98 2.29 13.87
N ASP A 65 -7.38 2.75 15.06
CA ASP A 65 -8.40 3.76 15.27
C ASP A 65 -7.85 4.91 16.16
N PRO A 66 -7.98 6.18 15.77
CA PRO A 66 -8.63 6.67 14.54
C PRO A 66 -7.88 6.26 13.26
N LYS A 67 -8.59 6.20 12.12
CA LYS A 67 -7.98 5.94 10.81
C LYS A 67 -6.85 6.96 10.55
N PRO A 68 -5.60 6.52 10.31
CA PRO A 68 -4.53 7.45 9.93
C PRO A 68 -4.90 8.22 8.67
N GLU A 69 -4.62 9.51 8.60
CA GLU A 69 -4.96 10.35 7.45
C GLU A 69 -4.35 9.84 6.14
N ILE A 70 -3.17 9.23 6.22
CA ILE A 70 -2.47 8.64 5.07
C ILE A 70 -3.15 7.36 4.55
N SER A 71 -4.03 6.72 5.32
CA SER A 71 -4.83 5.56 4.87
C SER A 71 -6.11 6.04 4.19
N LEU A 72 -6.13 6.07 2.86
CA LEU A 72 -7.26 6.57 2.10
C LEU A 72 -8.43 5.59 2.13
N PHE A 73 -8.16 4.31 1.85
CA PHE A 73 -9.16 3.25 1.80
C PHE A 73 -8.62 1.97 2.44
N ARG A 74 -9.47 1.27 3.20
CA ARG A 74 -9.14 -0.01 3.85
C ARG A 74 -10.39 -0.86 3.99
N GLU A 75 -10.30 -2.13 3.62
CA GLU A 75 -11.43 -3.06 3.64
C GLU A 75 -10.94 -4.49 3.89
N ALA A 76 -11.67 -5.21 4.75
CA ALA A 76 -11.44 -6.63 5.01
C ALA A 76 -12.44 -7.45 4.19
N SER A 77 -12.14 -7.62 2.91
CA SER A 77 -12.84 -8.47 1.94
C SER A 77 -11.79 -9.35 1.24
N PHE A 78 -12.20 -10.40 0.52
CA PHE A 78 -11.29 -11.18 -0.30
C PHE A 78 -11.38 -10.76 -1.76
N GLU A 79 -10.30 -10.24 -2.32
CA GLU A 79 -10.31 -9.66 -3.66
C GLU A 79 -9.00 -9.91 -4.42
N HIS A 80 -8.89 -9.27 -5.58
CA HIS A 80 -7.66 -9.16 -6.36
C HIS A 80 -7.62 -7.76 -6.98
N GLY A 81 -6.42 -7.26 -7.27
CA GLY A 81 -6.25 -5.99 -7.95
C GLY A 81 -5.67 -6.13 -9.36
N ARG A 82 -5.95 -5.15 -10.21
CA ARG A 82 -5.42 -5.05 -11.57
C ARG A 82 -4.71 -3.71 -11.75
N PHE A 83 -3.43 -3.79 -12.10
CA PHE A 83 -2.62 -2.62 -12.44
C PHE A 83 -2.47 -2.50 -13.96
N LYS A 84 -3.11 -1.49 -14.54
CA LYS A 84 -3.11 -1.22 -15.99
C LYS A 84 -2.30 0.03 -16.29
N VAL A 85 -1.08 -0.13 -16.80
CA VAL A 85 -0.28 0.98 -17.34
C VAL A 85 -0.86 1.41 -18.68
N VAL A 86 -1.23 2.67 -18.78
CA VAL A 86 -1.86 3.24 -19.98
C VAL A 86 -0.80 3.91 -20.86
N ASN A 87 0.09 4.70 -20.25
CA ASN A 87 1.19 5.40 -20.92
C ASN A 87 2.28 5.75 -19.89
N THR A 88 3.26 6.58 -20.28
CA THR A 88 4.41 6.95 -19.45
C THR A 88 4.07 7.78 -18.21
N SER A 89 2.85 8.31 -18.09
CA SER A 89 2.43 9.16 -16.95
C SER A 89 1.14 8.70 -16.26
N HIS A 90 0.44 7.71 -16.81
CA HIS A 90 -0.86 7.26 -16.30
C HIS A 90 -0.93 5.74 -16.19
N ALA A 91 -1.42 5.29 -15.03
CA ALA A 91 -1.82 3.92 -14.78
C ALA A 91 -3.15 3.92 -14.00
N LEU A 92 -3.97 2.91 -14.23
CA LEU A 92 -5.20 2.64 -13.49
C LEU A 92 -4.96 1.49 -12.51
N TRP A 93 -5.39 1.68 -11.28
CA TRP A 93 -5.50 0.64 -10.26
C TRP A 93 -6.97 0.42 -9.94
N GLU A 94 -7.41 -0.82 -10.00
CA GLU A 94 -8.77 -1.28 -9.69
C GLU A 94 -8.74 -2.61 -8.94
#